data_AF-A0A1G3PRN8-F1
#
_entry.id   AF-A0A1G3PRN8-F1
#
_cell.length_a   1.000
_cell.length_b   1.000
_cell.length_c   1.000
_cell.angle_alpha   90.00
_cell.angle_beta   90.00
_cell.angle_gamma   90.00
#
_symmetry.space_group_name_H-M   'P 1'
#
loop_
_entity.id
_entity.type
_entity.pdbx_description
1 polymer ?
#
loop_
_entity_poly.entity_id
_entity_poly.type
_entity_poly.pdbx_seq_one_letter_code
_entity_poly.pdbx_strand_id
1 'polypeptide(L)'
;MPLVKVSNKSIGIAAFAEGGVIRELSVGGGGFADEYSEEDEGIYRQFRDYLDRKNFVFDLKLDLSILTPFQKIVFAELVKIPAGRTVTYRELASRVKGPGHARAVARAIAANPYPVVIPCHRVVGVNSLGGYSGGFEPVRDPVAGLIHKVRLLRHEGVNLPAFGAYPE
;
A
#
# COMPACT_ATOMS: atom_id res chain seq x y z
N MET A 1 -16.17 -11.62 8.72
CA MET A 1 -16.53 -10.61 7.70
C MET A 1 -15.38 -9.62 7.59
N PRO A 2 -14.95 -9.16 6.41
CA PRO A 2 -14.17 -7.93 6.32
C PRO A 2 -15.03 -6.76 6.78
N LEU A 3 -14.53 -5.98 7.74
CA LEU A 3 -15.31 -5.15 8.65
C LEU A 3 -14.99 -3.66 8.56
N VAL A 4 -14.14 -3.21 7.64
CA VAL A 4 -13.89 -1.77 7.43
C VAL A 4 -13.72 -1.46 5.95
N LYS A 5 -14.55 -0.58 5.41
CA LYS A 5 -14.47 0.01 4.06
C LYS A 5 -14.50 1.52 4.19
N VAL A 6 -13.53 2.19 3.59
CA VAL A 6 -13.44 3.66 3.58
C VAL A 6 -13.09 4.11 2.18
N SER A 7 -13.75 5.14 1.68
CA SER A 7 -13.35 5.75 0.41
C SER A 7 -13.39 7.27 0.37
N ASN A 8 -12.62 7.83 -0.55
CA ASN A 8 -12.85 9.17 -1.07
C ASN A 8 -13.29 9.07 -2.54
N LYS A 9 -13.26 10.17 -3.31
CA LYS A 9 -13.66 10.16 -4.73
C LYS A 9 -12.82 9.22 -5.62
N SER A 10 -11.58 8.93 -5.26
CA SER A 10 -10.62 8.24 -6.15
C SER A 10 -10.07 6.94 -5.57
N ILE A 11 -9.90 6.88 -4.25
CA ILE A 11 -9.25 5.78 -3.54
C ILE A 11 -10.26 5.13 -2.61
N GLY A 12 -10.38 3.81 -2.73
CA GLY A 12 -11.08 2.95 -1.79
C GLY A 12 -10.09 2.04 -1.06
N ILE A 13 -10.32 1.85 0.24
CA ILE A 13 -9.56 0.97 1.12
C ILE A 13 -10.56 0.03 1.79
N ALA A 14 -10.29 -1.28 1.78
CA ALA A 14 -11.02 -2.22 2.61
C ALA A 14 -10.07 -3.14 3.38
N ALA A 15 -10.39 -3.36 4.64
CA ALA A 15 -9.64 -4.21 5.56
C ALA A 15 -10.47 -5.40 6.02
N PHE A 16 -9.82 -6.55 6.04
CA PHE A 16 -10.22 -7.67 6.87
C PHE A 16 -9.57 -7.47 8.25
N ALA A 17 -10.38 -7.03 9.20
CA ALA A 17 -9.97 -6.82 10.58
C ALA A 17 -10.84 -7.67 11.53
N GLU A 18 -10.28 -8.02 12.69
CA GLU A 18 -11.00 -8.63 13.80
C GLU A 18 -10.36 -8.14 15.10
N GLY A 19 -11.16 -7.59 16.02
CA GLY A 19 -10.67 -7.09 17.31
C GLY A 19 -9.64 -5.97 17.20
N GLY A 20 -9.77 -5.08 16.21
CA GLY A 20 -8.81 -3.99 15.99
C GLY A 20 -7.47 -4.43 15.40
N VAL A 21 -7.35 -5.67 14.92
CA VAL A 21 -6.14 -6.19 14.24
C VAL A 21 -6.43 -6.47 12.77
N ILE A 22 -5.64 -5.88 11.87
CA ILE A 22 -5.76 -6.07 10.43
C ILE A 22 -5.03 -7.35 10.01
N ARG A 23 -5.75 -8.23 9.31
CA ARG A 23 -5.18 -9.47 8.72
C ARG A 23 -4.87 -9.34 7.25
N GLU A 24 -5.65 -8.53 6.53
CA GLU A 24 -5.45 -8.24 5.11
C GLU A 24 -6.09 -6.90 4.74
N LEU A 25 -5.53 -6.22 3.74
CA LEU A 25 -6.03 -4.98 3.18
C LEU A 25 -5.98 -5.03 1.65
N SER A 26 -6.95 -4.41 1.01
CA SER A 26 -6.95 -4.16 -0.42
C SER A 26 -7.28 -2.70 -0.73
N VAL A 27 -6.83 -2.26 -1.90
CA VAL A 27 -7.02 -0.91 -2.42
C VAL A 27 -7.77 -1.01 -3.72
N GLY A 28 -8.64 -0.05 -4.00
CA GLY A 28 -9.17 0.10 -5.33
C GLY A 28 -9.83 1.44 -5.60
N GLY A 29 -10.83 1.45 -6.47
CA GLY A 29 -11.61 2.63 -6.80
C GLY A 29 -12.38 3.17 -5.60
N GLY A 30 -12.48 4.49 -5.50
CA GLY A 30 -13.30 5.16 -4.48
C GLY A 30 -14.75 5.37 -4.89
N GLY A 31 -15.47 6.19 -4.14
CA GLY A 31 -16.84 6.61 -4.44
C GLY A 31 -17.93 5.71 -3.83
N PHE A 32 -17.56 4.79 -2.94
CA PHE A 32 -18.50 3.96 -2.19
C PHE A 32 -18.72 4.49 -0.77
N ALA A 33 -19.86 4.15 -0.17
CA ALA A 33 -20.17 4.52 1.21
C ALA A 33 -19.26 3.76 2.19
N ASP A 34 -18.89 4.45 3.27
CA ASP A 34 -18.14 3.84 4.36
C ASP A 34 -18.95 2.74 5.06
N GLU A 35 -18.25 1.71 5.54
CA GLU A 35 -18.85 0.61 6.29
C GLU A 35 -17.86 0.17 7.36
N TYR A 36 -18.26 0.15 8.63
CA TYR A 36 -17.41 -0.37 9.70
C TYR A 36 -18.21 -0.89 10.92
N SER A 37 -17.57 -1.71 11.76
CA SER A 37 -18.11 -2.14 13.06
C SER A 37 -17.69 -1.19 14.19
N GLU A 38 -18.45 -1.12 15.29
CA GLU A 38 -18.03 -0.34 16.47
C GLU A 38 -16.67 -0.80 17.03
N GLU A 39 -16.39 -2.10 16.98
CA GLU A 39 -15.13 -2.69 17.44
C GLU A 39 -13.91 -2.22 16.62
N ASP A 40 -14.09 -1.97 15.32
CA ASP A 40 -13.03 -1.55 14.40
C ASP A 40 -13.07 -0.05 14.06
N GLU A 41 -13.83 0.76 14.81
CA GLU A 41 -13.95 2.21 14.57
C GLU A 41 -12.57 2.92 14.59
N GLY A 42 -11.64 2.46 15.43
CA GLY A 42 -10.28 3.01 15.46
C GLY A 42 -9.52 2.83 14.15
N ILE A 43 -9.73 1.70 13.46
CA ILE A 43 -9.15 1.43 12.14
C ILE A 43 -9.80 2.34 11.10
N TYR A 44 -11.13 2.42 11.11
CA TYR A 44 -11.92 3.29 10.26
C TYR A 44 -11.42 4.74 10.30
N ARG A 45 -11.31 5.32 11.50
CA ARG A 45 -10.90 6.71 11.70
C ARG A 45 -9.52 6.99 11.12
N GLN A 46 -8.56 6.07 11.28
CA GLN A 46 -7.23 6.25 10.72
C GLN A 46 -7.19 6.16 9.19
N PHE A 47 -7.98 5.28 8.57
CA PHE A 47 -8.09 5.27 7.10
C PHE A 47 -8.76 6.53 6.58
N ARG A 48 -9.81 7.01 7.26
CA ARG A 48 -10.45 8.28 6.93
C ARG A 48 -9.46 9.44 7.02
N ASP A 49 -8.72 9.54 8.14
CA ASP A 49 -7.67 10.55 8.32
C ASP A 49 -6.56 10.46 7.26
N TYR A 50 -6.15 9.26 6.85
CA TYR A 50 -5.22 9.08 5.75
C TYR A 50 -5.78 9.63 4.43
N LEU A 51 -7.04 9.33 4.10
CA LEU A 51 -7.66 9.79 2.86
C LEU A 51 -7.90 11.31 2.84
N ASP A 52 -7.95 11.95 4.01
CA ASP A 52 -8.13 13.39 4.15
C ASP A 52 -6.78 14.15 4.30
N ARG A 53 -5.70 13.46 4.68
CA ARG A 53 -4.39 14.07 4.97
C ARG A 53 -3.26 13.33 4.24
N LYS A 54 -2.60 14.02 3.30
CA LYS A 54 -1.51 13.47 2.49
C LYS A 54 -0.30 12.90 3.25
N ASN A 55 -0.06 13.34 4.50
CA ASN A 55 1.12 12.97 5.31
C ASN A 55 0.74 12.21 6.59
N PHE A 56 -0.36 11.48 6.57
CA PHE A 56 -0.81 10.71 7.73
C PHE A 56 0.13 9.53 8.03
N VAL A 57 0.34 9.25 9.32
CA VAL A 57 1.12 8.11 9.81
C VAL A 57 0.18 7.20 10.58
N PHE A 58 0.13 5.93 10.19
CA PHE A 58 -0.71 4.93 10.83
C PHE A 58 -0.11 4.45 12.15
N ASP A 59 -1.01 4.24 13.12
CA ASP A 59 -0.79 3.48 14.35
C ASP A 59 -1.80 2.33 14.40
N LEU A 60 -1.65 1.39 13.46
CA LEU A 60 -2.55 0.24 13.26
C LEU A 60 -1.86 -1.06 13.64
N LYS A 61 -2.58 -1.96 14.29
CA LYS A 61 -2.11 -3.31 14.60
C LYS A 61 -2.28 -4.21 13.39
N LEU A 62 -1.19 -4.82 12.94
CA LEU A 62 -1.15 -5.77 11.82
C LEU A 62 -0.84 -7.17 12.34
N ASP A 63 -1.49 -8.19 11.79
CA ASP A 63 -1.17 -9.60 12.08
C ASP A 63 0.13 -10.02 11.38
N LEU A 64 1.28 -9.71 11.96
CA LEU A 64 2.57 -10.06 11.35
C LEU A 64 2.91 -11.56 11.44
N SER A 65 2.03 -12.42 11.97
CA SER A 65 2.31 -13.86 12.13
C SER A 65 2.40 -14.58 10.78
N ILE A 66 1.66 -14.10 9.77
CA ILE A 66 1.64 -14.66 8.41
C ILE A 66 2.88 -14.33 7.57
N LEU A 67 3.76 -13.45 8.06
CA LEU A 67 4.91 -12.96 7.32
C LEU A 67 6.15 -13.83 7.55
N THR A 68 6.85 -14.13 6.45
CA THR A 68 8.18 -14.73 6.51
C THR A 68 9.20 -13.79 7.18
N PRO A 69 10.30 -14.31 7.75
CA PRO A 69 11.37 -13.47 8.31
C PRO A 69 11.91 -12.45 7.31
N PHE A 70 12.02 -12.82 6.03
CA PHE A 70 12.49 -11.92 4.99
C PHE A 70 11.48 -10.80 4.68
N GLN A 71 10.18 -11.10 4.62
CA GLN A 71 9.14 -10.07 4.47
C GLN A 71 9.17 -9.07 5.63
N LYS A 72 9.32 -9.54 6.88
CA LYS A 72 9.42 -8.66 8.06
C LYS A 72 10.56 -7.65 7.92
N ILE A 73 11.74 -8.09 7.46
CA ILE A 73 12.89 -7.20 7.23
C ILE A 73 12.60 -6.20 6.11
N VAL A 74 12.07 -6.67 4.97
CA VAL A 74 11.74 -5.81 3.83
C VAL A 74 10.71 -4.75 4.24
N PHE A 75 9.65 -5.16 4.93
CA PHE A 75 8.57 -4.28 5.34
C PHE A 75 8.98 -3.26 6.40
N ALA A 76 9.87 -3.63 7.32
CA ALA A 76 10.48 -2.69 8.26
C ALA A 76 11.26 -1.56 7.57
N GLU A 77 11.86 -1.83 6.40
CA GLU A 77 12.48 -0.78 5.57
C GLU A 77 11.47 0.00 4.72
N LEU A 78 10.38 -0.64 4.25
CA LEU A 78 9.33 0.05 3.50
C LEU A 78 8.64 1.13 4.32
N VAL A 79 8.26 0.84 5.57
CA VAL A 79 7.52 1.78 6.43
C VAL A 79 8.31 3.05 6.76
N LYS A 80 9.64 3.01 6.60
CA LYS A 80 10.52 4.18 6.78
C LYS A 80 10.48 5.16 5.61
N ILE A 81 9.91 4.78 4.46
CA ILE A 81 9.79 5.67 3.29
C ILE A 81 8.63 6.64 3.58
N PRO A 82 8.88 7.96 3.75
CA PRO A 82 7.82 8.91 4.08
C PRO A 82 6.86 9.14 2.92
N ALA A 83 5.64 9.58 3.23
CA ALA A 83 4.68 10.06 2.23
C ALA A 83 5.29 11.18 1.38
N GLY A 84 4.91 11.24 0.10
CA GLY A 84 5.45 12.22 -0.85
C GLY A 84 6.86 11.89 -1.36
N ARG A 85 7.45 10.75 -0.97
CA ARG A 85 8.74 10.27 -1.47
C ARG A 85 8.63 8.88 -2.07
N THR A 86 9.51 8.60 -3.02
CA THR A 86 9.67 7.28 -3.63
C THR A 86 11.12 6.82 -3.54
N VAL A 87 11.32 5.51 -3.58
CA VAL A 87 12.64 4.88 -3.74
C VAL A 87 12.58 3.83 -4.83
N THR A 88 13.73 3.48 -5.40
CA THR A 88 13.83 2.39 -6.36
C THR A 88 13.95 1.04 -5.66
N TYR A 89 13.56 -0.04 -6.35
CA TYR A 89 13.81 -1.41 -5.87
C TYR A 89 15.29 -1.68 -5.54
N ARG A 90 16.21 -1.06 -6.28
CA ARG A 90 17.66 -1.19 -6.06
C ARG A 90 18.10 -0.51 -4.76
N GLU A 91 17.64 0.71 -4.53
CA GLU A 91 17.93 1.45 -3.29
C GLU A 91 17.38 0.70 -2.08
N LEU A 92 16.14 0.21 -2.16
CA LEU A 92 15.54 -0.57 -1.08
C LEU A 92 16.29 -1.89 -0.84
N ALA A 93 16.69 -2.62 -1.89
CA ALA A 93 17.48 -3.84 -1.74
C ALA A 93 18.82 -3.59 -1.03
N SER A 94 19.43 -2.44 -1.31
CA SER A 94 20.67 -2.02 -0.66
C SER A 94 20.51 -1.79 0.84
N ARG A 95 19.31 -1.43 1.32
CA ARG A 95 19.00 -1.27 2.76
C ARG A 95 18.75 -2.60 3.47
N VAL A 96 18.19 -3.59 2.77
CA VAL A 96 17.73 -4.86 3.36
C VAL A 96 18.85 -5.90 3.48
N LYS A 97 19.48 -6.26 2.35
CA LYS A 97 20.50 -7.34 2.28
C LYS A 97 21.60 -7.07 1.24
N GLY A 98 21.56 -5.93 0.54
CA GLY A 98 22.52 -5.55 -0.50
C GLY A 98 21.94 -5.61 -1.94
N PRO A 99 22.63 -4.98 -2.92
CA PRO A 99 22.10 -4.69 -4.26
C PRO A 99 21.69 -5.92 -5.09
N GLY A 100 22.24 -7.11 -4.79
CA GLY A 100 21.88 -8.37 -5.48
C GLY A 100 20.47 -8.90 -5.17
N HIS A 101 19.77 -8.32 -4.18
CA HIS A 101 18.49 -8.85 -3.68
C HIS A 101 17.26 -8.17 -4.30
N ALA A 102 17.41 -7.31 -5.31
CA ALA A 102 16.30 -6.54 -5.89
C ALA A 102 15.11 -7.40 -6.33
N ARG A 103 15.34 -8.57 -6.92
CA ARG A 103 14.26 -9.50 -7.31
C ARG A 103 13.55 -10.12 -6.10
N ALA A 104 14.31 -10.52 -5.07
CA ALA A 104 13.75 -11.08 -3.84
C ALA A 104 12.90 -10.02 -3.11
N VAL A 105 13.41 -8.80 -3.01
CA VAL A 105 12.68 -7.64 -2.45
C VAL A 105 11.41 -7.36 -3.25
N ALA A 106 11.47 -7.33 -4.58
CA ALA A 106 10.29 -7.14 -5.41
C ALA A 106 9.22 -8.23 -5.17
N ARG A 107 9.63 -9.50 -5.02
CA ARG A 107 8.71 -10.60 -4.69
C ARG A 107 8.10 -10.45 -3.29
N ALA A 108 8.88 -10.03 -2.30
CA ALA A 108 8.37 -9.76 -0.95
C ALA A 108 7.34 -8.62 -0.95
N ILE A 109 7.61 -7.53 -1.68
CA ILE A 109 6.70 -6.39 -1.85
C ILE A 109 5.42 -6.79 -2.58
N ALA A 110 5.52 -7.60 -3.63
CA ALA A 110 4.35 -8.08 -4.37
C ALA A 110 3.41 -8.95 -3.51
N ALA A 111 3.95 -9.59 -2.47
CA ALA A 111 3.20 -10.38 -1.50
C ALA A 111 2.83 -9.58 -0.23
N ASN A 112 2.76 -8.24 -0.30
CA ASN A 112 2.34 -7.40 0.80
C ASN A 112 0.82 -7.55 1.04
N PRO A 113 0.37 -8.10 2.18
CA PRO A 113 -1.05 -8.19 2.52
C PRO A 113 -1.60 -6.90 3.14
N TYR A 114 -0.75 -5.90 3.37
CA TYR A 114 -1.09 -4.63 4.01
C TYR A 114 -0.70 -3.43 3.13
N PRO A 115 -1.18 -3.30 1.87
CA PRO A 115 -0.95 -2.09 1.07
C PRO A 115 -1.35 -0.82 1.84
N VAL A 116 -0.91 0.37 1.41
CA VAL A 116 -1.15 1.66 2.10
C VAL A 116 -0.44 1.77 3.47
N VAL A 117 -0.75 0.90 4.43
CA VAL A 117 -0.13 0.86 5.77
C VAL A 117 1.33 0.45 5.67
N ILE A 118 1.62 -0.63 4.92
CA ILE A 118 2.96 -0.93 4.43
C ILE A 118 3.04 -0.35 3.01
N PRO A 119 3.77 0.77 2.79
CA PRO A 119 3.58 1.63 1.63
C PRO A 119 4.32 1.12 0.39
N CYS A 120 3.94 -0.04 -0.13
CA CYS A 120 4.55 -0.65 -1.31
C CYS A 120 4.43 0.19 -2.59
N HIS A 121 3.42 1.08 -2.69
CA HIS A 121 3.26 2.02 -3.79
C HIS A 121 4.41 3.03 -3.90
N ARG A 122 5.14 3.29 -2.81
CA ARG A 122 6.29 4.21 -2.77
C ARG A 122 7.57 3.62 -3.39
N VAL A 123 7.57 2.34 -3.77
CA VAL A 123 8.71 1.69 -4.44
C VAL A 123 8.48 1.65 -5.94
N VAL A 124 9.40 2.21 -6.73
CA VAL A 124 9.31 2.30 -8.20
C VAL A 124 10.50 1.64 -8.89
N GLY A 125 10.40 1.43 -10.20
CA GLY A 125 11.53 1.07 -11.05
C GLY A 125 12.39 2.30 -11.38
N VAL A 126 13.56 2.07 -11.98
CA VAL A 126 14.42 3.16 -12.46
C VAL A 126 13.79 3.86 -13.68
N ASN A 127 13.14 3.09 -14.54
CA ASN A 127 12.56 3.56 -15.81
C ASN A 127 11.05 3.25 -15.92
N SER A 128 10.39 2.86 -14.83
CA SER A 128 8.96 2.55 -14.82
C SER A 128 8.39 2.63 -13.40
N LEU A 129 7.06 2.69 -13.27
CA LEU A 129 6.41 2.57 -11.96
C LEU A 129 6.61 1.20 -11.31
N GLY A 130 6.93 0.15 -12.06
CA GLY A 130 6.93 -1.24 -11.58
C GLY A 130 5.50 -1.76 -11.34
N GLY A 131 5.38 -2.97 -10.79
CA GLY A 131 4.08 -3.56 -10.48
C GLY A 131 3.42 -2.98 -9.21
N TYR A 132 2.13 -3.24 -9.07
CA TYR A 132 1.38 -3.01 -7.82
C TYR A 132 0.42 -4.17 -7.60
N SER A 133 0.44 -4.73 -6.39
CA SER A 133 -0.40 -5.87 -6.01
C SER A 133 -1.59 -5.49 -5.12
N GLY A 134 -1.72 -4.22 -4.72
CA GLY A 134 -2.91 -3.75 -4.01
C GLY A 134 -4.07 -3.59 -4.99
N GLY A 135 -5.12 -4.40 -4.84
CA GLY A 135 -6.27 -4.41 -5.74
C GLY A 135 -7.45 -5.16 -5.11
N PHE A 136 -8.69 -4.69 -5.32
CA PHE A 136 -9.91 -5.44 -4.96
C PHE A 136 -10.22 -6.59 -5.93
N GLU A 137 -9.56 -6.65 -7.09
CA GLU A 137 -10.02 -7.49 -8.19
C GLU A 137 -9.38 -8.88 -8.20
N PRO A 138 -10.16 -9.95 -8.45
CA PRO A 138 -9.66 -11.31 -8.67
C PRO A 138 -8.87 -11.44 -9.98
N VAL A 139 -8.92 -10.42 -10.84
CA VAL A 139 -8.14 -10.35 -12.08
C VAL A 139 -6.82 -9.66 -11.77
N ARG A 140 -5.70 -10.34 -12.04
CA ARG A 140 -4.36 -9.75 -12.02
C ARG A 140 -4.16 -8.87 -13.27
N ASP A 141 -5.05 -7.90 -13.49
CA ASP A 141 -4.88 -6.92 -14.55
C ASP A 141 -3.71 -5.99 -14.18
N PRO A 142 -2.59 -6.03 -14.92
CA PRO A 142 -1.44 -5.18 -14.63
C PRO A 142 -1.77 -3.68 -14.70
N VAL A 143 -2.81 -3.30 -15.46
CA VAL A 143 -3.22 -1.90 -15.63
C VAL A 143 -4.00 -1.41 -14.41
N ALA A 144 -4.95 -2.20 -13.90
CA ALA A 144 -5.77 -1.83 -12.75
C ALA A 144 -4.92 -1.56 -11.48
N GLY A 145 -3.94 -2.43 -11.20
CA GLY A 145 -3.01 -2.22 -10.07
C GLY A 145 -2.20 -0.93 -10.22
N LEU A 146 -1.77 -0.58 -11.44
CA LEU A 146 -1.03 0.64 -11.70
C LEU A 146 -1.88 1.90 -11.44
N ILE A 147 -3.16 1.88 -11.78
CA ILE A 147 -4.09 2.99 -11.48
C ILE A 147 -4.11 3.27 -9.97
N HIS A 148 -4.25 2.23 -9.14
CA HIS A 148 -4.27 2.39 -7.68
C HIS A 148 -2.96 2.94 -7.13
N LYS A 149 -1.81 2.46 -7.64
CA LYS A 149 -0.50 2.99 -7.30
C LYS A 149 -0.37 4.47 -7.63
N VAL A 150 -0.78 4.87 -8.82
CA VAL A 150 -0.77 6.27 -9.30
C VAL A 150 -1.65 7.14 -8.41
N ARG A 151 -2.87 6.69 -8.07
CA ARG A 151 -3.78 7.43 -7.19
C ARG A 151 -3.20 7.65 -5.81
N LEU A 152 -2.61 6.63 -5.20
CA LEU A 152 -1.95 6.74 -3.89
C LEU A 152 -0.75 7.69 -3.92
N LEU A 153 0.11 7.59 -4.95
CA LEU A 153 1.25 8.49 -5.12
C LEU A 153 0.80 9.95 -5.29
N ARG A 154 -0.24 10.21 -6.11
CA ARG A 154 -0.82 11.55 -6.28
C ARG A 154 -1.43 12.07 -4.98
N HIS A 155 -2.16 11.23 -4.25
CA HIS A 155 -2.73 11.56 -2.94
C HIS A 155 -1.66 12.02 -1.94
N GLU A 156 -0.53 11.32 -1.92
CA GLU A 156 0.62 11.67 -1.07
C GLU A 156 1.45 12.85 -1.60
N GLY A 157 1.05 13.46 -2.71
CA GLY A 157 1.72 14.63 -3.30
C GLY A 157 3.04 14.31 -4.02
N VAL A 158 3.22 13.07 -4.47
CA VAL A 158 4.38 12.69 -5.28
C VAL A 158 4.24 13.27 -6.69
N ASN A 159 5.26 14.04 -7.12
CA ASN A 159 5.44 14.37 -8.53
C ASN A 159 5.87 13.10 -9.27
N LEU A 160 4.96 12.52 -10.05
CA LEU A 160 5.20 11.24 -10.71
C LEU A 160 6.39 11.34 -11.69
N PRO A 161 7.33 10.38 -11.68
CA PRO A 161 8.52 10.46 -12.54
C PRO A 161 8.15 10.16 -13.98
N ALA A 162 8.47 11.04 -14.93
CA ALA A 162 8.06 10.94 -16.34
C ALA A 162 8.48 9.61 -16.99
N PHE A 163 7.60 8.61 -16.90
CA PHE A 163 7.75 7.28 -17.50
C PHE A 163 6.81 7.08 -18.71
N GLY A 164 6.10 8.13 -19.12
CA GLY A 164 5.04 8.10 -20.13
C GLY A 164 3.68 8.54 -19.56
N ALA A 165 2.61 8.35 -20.34
CA ALA A 165 1.24 8.58 -19.88
C ALA A 165 0.87 7.53 -18.81
N TYR A 166 0.24 7.98 -17.73
CA TYR A 166 -0.26 7.09 -16.68
C TYR A 166 -1.72 6.73 -16.94
N PRO A 167 -2.16 5.51 -16.60
CA PRO A 167 -3.57 5.16 -16.64
C PRO A 167 -4.34 5.97 -15.59
N GLU A 168 -5.58 6.36 -15.93
CA GLU A 168 -6.49 7.15 -15.06
C GLU A 168 -7.55 6.29 -14.38
#